data_AF-A0A8S9WBD7-F1
#
_entry.id   AF-A0A8S9WBD7-F1
#
_cell.length_a   1.000
_cell.length_b   1.000
_cell.length_c   1.000
_cell.angle_alpha   90.00
_cell.angle_beta   90.00
_cell.angle_gamma   90.00
#
_symmetry.space_group_name_H-M   'P 1'
#
loop_
_entity.id
_entity.type
_entity.pdbx_description
1 polymer ?
#
loop_
_entity_poly.entity_id
_entity_poly.type
_entity_poly.pdbx_seq_one_letter_code
_entity_poly.pdbx_strand_id
1 'polypeptide(L)'
;MVKLGCKNAKLFFSEPLDKILVKTGRYPSKRELIEDAIRTLLRAKPGLKMDVAIELYKKSEVSLSRASKICGLYIEDFKELLKEKGIKISVPSIPNKEVDKEVERILGAGLPRPHFDPPVNGYVQVDQKLEPAIHIRFLPL
;
A
#
# COMPACT_ATOMS: atom_id res chain seq x y z
N MET A 1 25.48 41.09 27.47
CA MET A 1 25.92 39.96 26.63
C MET A 1 25.87 38.68 27.46
N VAL A 2 24.82 37.87 27.31
CA VAL A 2 24.73 36.57 28.00
C VAL A 2 25.15 35.49 26.99
N LYS A 3 26.34 34.91 27.18
CA LYS A 3 26.77 33.72 26.46
C LYS A 3 25.93 32.54 26.97
N LEU A 4 24.83 32.22 26.30
CA LEU A 4 24.24 30.88 26.42
C LEU A 4 25.19 29.90 25.74
N GLY A 5 26.05 29.28 26.55
CA GLY A 5 26.84 28.15 26.12
C GLY A 5 25.91 27.00 25.74
N CYS A 6 25.87 26.69 24.45
CA CYS A 6 25.25 25.49 23.90
C CYS A 6 26.03 24.24 24.38
N LYS A 7 25.84 23.87 25.65
CA LYS A 7 26.33 22.58 26.16
C LYS A 7 25.37 21.50 25.65
N ASN A 8 25.84 20.74 24.66
CA ASN A 8 25.31 19.44 24.26
C ASN A 8 23.87 19.42 23.72
N ALA A 9 23.73 19.59 22.40
CA ALA A 9 22.52 19.24 21.63
C ALA A 9 22.19 17.73 21.61
N LYS A 10 22.78 16.92 22.49
CA LYS A 10 22.66 15.45 22.51
C LYS A 10 21.60 14.89 23.46
N LEU A 11 20.82 15.72 24.19
CA LEU A 11 19.97 15.22 25.28
C LEU A 11 18.50 15.64 25.30
N PHE A 12 17.94 16.25 24.25
CA PHE A 12 16.56 16.77 24.35
C PHE A 12 15.44 15.97 23.65
N PHE A 13 15.73 15.00 22.77
CA PHE A 13 14.78 14.65 21.70
C PHE A 13 13.99 13.34 21.78
N SER A 14 14.08 12.49 22.81
CA SER A 14 13.30 11.23 22.78
C SER A 14 12.73 10.73 24.12
N GLU A 15 13.56 10.57 25.14
CA GLU A 15 13.18 9.92 26.41
C GLU A 15 12.08 10.60 27.26
N PRO A 16 11.93 11.94 27.25
CA PRO A 16 10.89 12.59 28.06
C PRO A 16 9.60 12.86 27.27
N LEU A 17 9.64 12.99 25.95
CA LEU A 17 8.51 13.49 25.18
C LEU A 17 7.39 12.45 25.04
N ASP A 18 7.73 11.19 24.76
CA ASP A 18 6.77 10.10 24.67
C ASP A 18 6.03 9.89 26.00
N LYS A 19 6.77 9.94 27.12
CA LYS A 19 6.22 9.84 28.47
C LYS A 19 5.30 11.03 28.79
N ILE A 20 5.68 12.26 28.43
CA ILE A 20 4.83 13.45 28.65
C ILE A 20 3.54 13.36 27.85
N LEU A 21 3.61 12.99 26.56
CA LEU A 21 2.44 12.90 25.68
C LEU A 21 1.44 11.83 26.14
N VAL A 22 1.93 10.70 26.66
CA VAL A 22 1.07 9.66 27.25
C VAL A 22 0.52 10.11 28.61
N LYS A 23 1.35 10.65 29.51
CA LYS A 23 0.90 11.11 30.85
C LYS A 23 -0.11 12.26 30.78
N THR A 24 0.03 13.16 29.81
CA THR A 24 -0.91 14.27 29.58
C THR A 24 -2.19 13.82 28.87
N GLY A 25 -2.34 12.53 28.57
CA GLY A 25 -3.52 11.95 27.94
C GLY A 25 -3.66 12.30 26.45
N ARG A 26 -2.62 12.81 25.80
CA ARG A 26 -2.65 13.15 24.35
C ARG A 26 -2.60 11.92 23.47
N TYR A 27 -1.93 10.88 23.92
CA TYR A 27 -1.95 9.55 23.30
C TYR A 27 -2.23 8.49 24.37
N PRO A 28 -3.05 7.47 24.06
CA PRO A 28 -3.42 6.44 25.02
C PRO A 28 -2.26 5.47 25.33
N SER A 29 -1.30 5.32 24.41
CA SER A 29 -0.11 4.51 24.62
C SER A 29 1.07 5.00 23.79
N LYS A 30 2.27 4.59 24.21
CA LYS A 30 3.49 4.81 23.42
C LYS A 30 3.39 4.17 22.03
N ARG A 31 2.71 3.03 21.91
CA ARG A 31 2.52 2.35 20.62
C ARG A 31 1.71 3.21 19.66
N GLU A 32 0.58 3.75 20.10
CA GLU A 32 -0.25 4.62 19.25
C GLU A 32 0.46 5.92 18.87
N LEU A 33 1.22 6.50 19.80
CA LEU A 33 2.09 7.64 19.51
C LEU A 33 3.08 7.31 18.37
N ILE A 34 3.76 6.17 18.45
CA ILE A 34 4.74 5.75 17.44
C ILE A 34 4.04 5.47 16.09
N GLU A 35 2.92 4.76 16.10
CA GLU A 35 2.17 4.47 14.88
C GLU A 35 1.72 5.77 14.18
N ASP A 36 1.27 6.75 14.95
CA ASP A 36 0.86 8.04 14.40
C ASP A 36 2.04 8.90 13.95
N ALA A 37 3.16 8.88 14.68
CA ALA A 37 4.40 9.53 14.27
C ALA A 37 4.93 8.95 12.95
N ILE A 38 4.94 7.62 12.79
CA ILE A 38 5.33 6.96 11.53
C ILE A 38 4.37 7.35 10.41
N ARG A 39 3.06 7.31 10.65
CA ARG A 39 2.06 7.72 9.65
C ARG A 39 2.27 9.16 9.20
N THR A 40 2.52 10.06 10.14
CA THR A 40 2.78 11.48 9.89
C THR A 40 4.09 11.67 9.13
N LEU A 41 5.15 10.95 9.50
CA LEU A 41 6.44 10.97 8.81
C LEU A 41 6.31 10.53 7.35
N LEU A 42 5.61 9.42 7.10
CA LEU A 42 5.44 8.89 5.74
C LEU A 42 4.52 9.78 4.88
N ARG A 43 3.60 10.54 5.49
CA ARG A 43 2.83 11.58 4.80
C ARG A 43 3.69 12.80 4.45
N ALA A 44 4.54 13.24 5.38
CA ALA A 44 5.42 14.39 5.18
C ALA A 44 6.57 14.10 4.20
N LYS A 45 7.03 12.85 4.11
CA LYS A 45 8.14 12.42 3.25
C LYS A 45 7.72 11.28 2.33
N PRO A 46 7.05 11.56 1.20
CA PRO A 46 6.56 10.52 0.29
C PRO A 46 7.70 9.67 -0.31
N GLY A 47 8.92 10.21 -0.47
CA GLY A 47 10.08 9.43 -0.89
C GLY A 47 10.40 8.28 0.07
N LEU A 48 10.31 8.52 1.39
CA LEU A 48 10.52 7.48 2.39
C LEU A 48 9.44 6.40 2.34
N LYS A 49 8.20 6.79 2.01
CA LYS A 49 7.09 5.87 1.80
C LYS A 49 7.33 4.94 0.61
N MET A 50 7.94 5.45 -0.46
CA MET A 50 8.36 4.64 -1.61
C MET A 50 9.46 3.65 -1.22
N ASP A 51 10.49 4.11 -0.50
CA ASP A 51 11.59 3.25 -0.04
C ASP A 51 11.09 2.10 0.85
N VAL A 52 10.18 2.40 1.79
CA VAL A 52 9.55 1.37 2.64
C VAL A 52 8.77 0.36 1.81
N ALA A 53 7.98 0.81 0.84
CA ALA A 53 7.20 -0.09 -0.01
C ALA A 53 8.09 -1.00 -0.88
N ILE A 54 9.19 -0.46 -1.41
CA ILE A 54 10.21 -1.20 -2.14
C ILE A 54 10.83 -2.28 -1.25
N GLU A 55 11.24 -1.93 -0.04
CA GLU A 55 11.87 -2.87 0.89
C GLU A 55 10.91 -3.98 1.33
N LEU A 56 9.64 -3.66 1.57
CA LEU A 56 8.61 -4.66 1.86
C LEU A 56 8.40 -5.61 0.68
N TYR A 57 8.41 -5.10 -0.56
CA TYR A 57 8.29 -5.93 -1.77
C TYR A 57 9.50 -6.85 -1.95
N LYS A 58 10.72 -6.32 -1.81
CA LYS A 58 11.97 -7.09 -1.92
C LYS A 58 12.02 -8.26 -0.94
N LYS A 59 11.52 -8.05 0.29
CA LYS A 59 11.45 -9.09 1.33
C LYS A 59 10.30 -10.08 1.13
N SER A 60 9.50 -9.92 0.08
CA SER A 60 8.29 -10.71 -0.18
C SER A 60 7.24 -10.65 0.94
N GLU A 61 7.29 -9.60 1.79
CA GLU A 61 6.32 -9.37 2.87
C GLU A 61 4.97 -8.88 2.32
N VAL A 62 5.00 -8.27 1.12
CA VAL A 62 3.83 -7.75 0.43
C VAL A 62 3.90 -8.07 -1.05
N SER A 63 2.73 -8.26 -1.67
CA SER A 63 2.61 -8.40 -3.13
C SER A 63 2.90 -7.08 -3.85
N LEU A 64 3.14 -7.15 -5.17
CA LEU A 64 3.28 -5.97 -6.03
C LEU A 64 2.08 -5.00 -5.93
N SER A 65 0.87 -5.55 -5.89
CA SER A 65 -0.37 -4.78 -5.75
C SER A 65 -0.52 -4.15 -4.36
N ARG A 66 0.00 -4.80 -3.31
CA ARG A 66 -0.01 -4.23 -1.97
C ARG A 66 1.06 -3.16 -1.80
N ALA A 67 2.26 -3.37 -2.35
CA ALA A 67 3.34 -2.40 -2.35
C ALA A 67 2.94 -1.10 -3.05
N SER A 68 2.40 -1.16 -4.29
CA SER A 68 1.92 0.02 -5.04
C SER A 68 0.91 0.86 -4.23
N LYS A 69 -0.05 0.21 -3.57
CA LYS A 69 -1.00 0.89 -2.66
C LYS A 69 -0.31 1.57 -1.47
N ILE A 70 0.73 0.95 -0.92
CA ILE A 70 1.53 1.58 0.16
C ILE A 70 2.23 2.83 -0.37
N CYS A 71 2.78 2.80 -1.59
CA CYS A 71 3.33 4.00 -2.23
C CYS A 71 2.26 5.06 -2.48
N GLY A 72 1.04 4.65 -2.82
CA GLY A 72 0.00 5.51 -3.38
C GLY A 72 0.15 5.68 -4.90
N LEU A 73 0.69 4.67 -5.57
CA LEU A 73 0.90 4.62 -7.02
C LEU A 73 -0.01 3.57 -7.65
N TYR A 74 -0.26 3.69 -8.95
CA TYR A 74 -0.81 2.58 -9.72
C TYR A 74 0.21 1.46 -9.86
N ILE A 75 -0.27 0.26 -10.20
CA ILE A 75 0.58 -0.92 -10.32
C ILE A 75 1.62 -0.74 -11.43
N GLU A 76 1.23 -0.12 -12.53
CA GLU A 76 2.11 0.20 -13.67
C GLU A 76 3.24 1.15 -13.27
N ASP A 77 2.93 2.28 -12.66
CA ASP A 77 3.93 3.24 -12.17
C ASP A 77 4.89 2.60 -11.15
N PHE A 78 4.37 1.71 -10.30
CA PHE A 78 5.21 1.00 -9.34
C PHE A 78 6.17 0.01 -10.02
N LYS A 79 5.78 -0.64 -11.12
CA LYS A 79 6.70 -1.48 -11.91
C LYS A 79 7.81 -0.65 -12.54
N GLU A 80 7.50 0.55 -13.01
CA GLU A 80 8.51 1.48 -13.55
C GLU A 80 9.49 1.91 -12.45
N LEU A 81 8.98 2.32 -11.29
CA LEU A 81 9.79 2.63 -10.11
C LEU A 81 10.74 1.48 -9.73
N LEU A 82 10.27 0.24 -9.76
CA LEU A 82 11.11 -0.93 -9.49
C LEU A 82 12.21 -1.10 -10.55
N LYS A 83 11.88 -0.91 -11.83
CA LYS A 83 12.86 -0.98 -12.93
C LYS A 83 13.93 0.11 -12.82
N GLU A 84 13.53 1.34 -12.54
CA GLU A 84 14.45 2.47 -12.32
C GLU A 84 15.43 2.19 -11.17
N LYS A 85 14.96 1.51 -10.13
CA LYS A 85 15.75 1.09 -8.97
C LYS A 85 16.53 -0.21 -9.19
N GLY A 86 16.47 -0.80 -10.39
CA GLY A 86 17.16 -2.04 -10.74
C GLY A 86 16.62 -3.30 -10.04
N ILE A 87 15.37 -3.26 -9.57
CA ILE A 87 14.75 -4.35 -8.84
C ILE A 87 14.03 -5.26 -9.83
N LYS A 88 14.42 -6.54 -9.87
CA LYS A 88 13.76 -7.53 -10.71
C LYS A 88 12.36 -7.82 -10.19
N ILE A 89 11.37 -7.72 -11.07
CA ILE A 89 10.01 -8.15 -10.79
C ILE A 89 9.99 -9.68 -10.91
N SER A 90 9.67 -10.37 -9.81
CA SER A 90 9.48 -11.82 -9.85
C SER A 90 8.20 -12.13 -10.63
N VAL A 91 8.36 -12.73 -11.81
CA VAL A 91 7.25 -13.29 -12.59
C VAL A 91 7.40 -14.81 -12.48
N PRO A 92 6.37 -15.56 -12.05
CA PRO A 92 6.43 -17.01 -12.11
C PRO A 92 6.66 -17.41 -13.57
N SER A 93 7.77 -18.10 -13.83
CA SER A 93 8.08 -18.59 -15.17
C SER A 93 7.13 -19.74 -15.49
N ILE A 94 6.19 -19.52 -16.39
CA ILE A 94 5.50 -20.61 -17.07
C ILE A 94 6.54 -21.24 -18.01
N PRO A 95 6.72 -22.57 -18.03
CA PRO A 95 7.65 -23.19 -18.95
C PRO A 95 7.23 -22.89 -20.40
N ASN A 96 8.19 -22.45 -21.24
CA ASN A 96 7.92 -22.06 -22.64
C ASN A 96 7.10 -23.11 -23.41
N LYS A 97 7.31 -24.41 -23.14
CA LYS A 97 6.55 -25.50 -23.77
C LYS A 97 5.03 -25.45 -23.53
N GLU A 98 4.55 -24.90 -22.42
CA GLU A 98 3.11 -24.72 -22.17
C GLU A 98 2.58 -23.49 -22.90
N VAL A 99 3.37 -22.43 -22.93
CA VAL A 99 3.05 -21.20 -23.66
C VAL A 99 2.99 -21.48 -25.17
N ASP A 100 4.00 -22.15 -25.71
CA ASP A 100 4.10 -22.50 -27.14
C ASP A 100 2.95 -23.41 -27.58
N LYS A 101 2.55 -24.38 -26.74
CA LYS A 101 1.38 -25.23 -27.01
C LYS A 101 0.07 -24.45 -27.02
N GLU A 102 -0.08 -23.47 -26.14
CA GLU A 102 -1.27 -22.62 -26.13
C GLU A 102 -1.28 -21.66 -27.32
N VAL A 103 -0.12 -21.11 -27.68
CA VAL A 103 0.06 -20.29 -28.89
C VAL A 103 -0.25 -21.09 -30.15
N GLU A 104 0.24 -22.33 -30.26
CA GLU A 104 -0.10 -23.26 -31.35
C GLU A 104 -1.59 -23.61 -31.36
N ARG A 105 -2.25 -23.71 -30.20
CA ARG A 105 -3.70 -23.92 -30.13
C ARG A 105 -4.47 -22.70 -30.64
N ILE A 106 -4.02 -21.49 -30.31
CA ILE A 106 -4.64 -20.22 -30.74
C ILE A 106 -4.40 -19.97 -32.24
N LEU A 107 -3.20 -20.26 -32.75
CA LEU A 107 -2.81 -19.99 -34.14
C LEU A 107 -3.17 -21.14 -35.11
N GLY A 108 -3.17 -22.39 -34.64
CA GLY A 108 -3.39 -23.59 -35.44
C GLY A 108 -4.85 -24.04 -35.50
N ALA A 109 -5.67 -23.70 -34.50
CA ALA A 109 -7.11 -23.86 -34.62
C ALA A 109 -7.68 -22.63 -35.31
N GLY A 110 -8.10 -22.78 -36.57
CA GLY A 110 -9.10 -21.90 -37.17
C GLY A 110 -10.42 -22.06 -36.40
N LEU A 111 -10.47 -21.56 -35.17
CA LEU A 111 -11.72 -21.45 -34.43
C LEU A 111 -12.64 -20.56 -35.25
N PRO A 112 -13.93 -20.92 -35.42
CA PRO A 112 -14.89 -19.89 -35.78
C PRO A 112 -14.70 -18.78 -34.75
N ARG A 113 -14.59 -17.52 -35.20
CA ARG A 113 -14.48 -16.39 -34.28
C ARG A 113 -15.54 -16.61 -33.21
N PRO A 114 -15.20 -16.54 -31.91
CA PRO A 114 -16.24 -16.62 -30.89
C PRO A 114 -17.27 -15.58 -31.30
N HIS A 115 -18.47 -16.05 -31.64
CA HIS A 115 -19.59 -15.15 -31.82
C HIS A 115 -19.76 -14.59 -30.43
N PHE A 116 -19.22 -13.39 -30.22
CA PHE A 116 -19.37 -12.65 -29.00
C PHE A 116 -20.84 -12.29 -29.03
N ASP A 117 -21.69 -13.18 -28.50
CA ASP A 117 -23.08 -12.84 -28.25
C ASP A 117 -23.00 -11.53 -27.49
N PRO A 118 -23.50 -10.42 -28.07
CA PRO A 118 -23.55 -9.18 -27.33
C PRO A 118 -24.26 -9.52 -26.02
N PRO A 119 -23.75 -9.07 -24.87
CA PRO A 119 -24.41 -9.36 -23.60
C PRO A 119 -25.89 -9.05 -23.78
N VAL A 120 -26.73 -10.07 -23.64
CA VAL A 120 -28.18 -9.91 -23.68
C VAL A 120 -28.45 -8.74 -22.74
N ASN A 121 -29.08 -7.68 -23.24
CA ASN A 121 -29.26 -6.42 -22.53
C ASN A 121 -30.07 -6.65 -21.25
N GLY A 122 -29.37 -7.09 -20.22
CA GLY A 122 -29.74 -7.11 -18.85
C GLY A 122 -28.69 -6.24 -18.20
N TYR A 123 -28.96 -4.93 -18.16
CA TYR A 123 -28.45 -4.16 -17.04
C TYR A 123 -28.84 -4.95 -15.80
N VAL A 124 -27.85 -5.55 -15.12
CA VAL A 124 -28.04 -6.01 -13.76
C VAL A 124 -28.45 -4.75 -13.01
N GLN A 125 -29.73 -4.63 -12.68
CA GLN A 125 -30.14 -3.68 -11.65
C GLN A 125 -29.39 -4.10 -10.41
N VAL A 126 -28.34 -3.34 -10.09
CA VAL A 126 -27.82 -3.32 -8.73
C VAL A 126 -29.00 -2.87 -7.88
N ASP A 127 -29.66 -3.82 -7.24
CA ASP A 127 -30.67 -3.55 -6.23
C ASP A 127 -30.01 -2.66 -5.18
N GLN A 128 -30.33 -1.37 -5.27
CA GLN A 128 -29.92 -0.33 -4.34
C GLN A 128 -30.75 -0.47 -3.05
N LYS A 129 -30.79 -1.69 -2.50
CA LYS A 129 -31.67 -2.06 -1.39
C LYS A 129 -31.00 -3.07 -0.48
N LEU A 130 -30.00 -2.59 0.27
CA LEU A 130 -29.94 -2.64 1.74
C LEU A 130 -28.55 -2.18 2.16
N GLU A 131 -28.44 -0.96 2.64
CA GLU A 131 -27.42 -0.67 3.64
C GLU A 131 -27.81 -1.44 4.92
N PRO A 132 -26.95 -2.32 5.48
CA PRO A 132 -27.08 -2.65 6.88
C PRO A 132 -26.61 -1.42 7.67
N ALA A 133 -27.57 -0.72 8.25
CA ALA A 133 -27.37 0.32 9.24
C ALA A 133 -26.36 -0.15 10.30
N ILE A 134 -25.15 0.42 10.29
CA ILE A 134 -24.24 0.31 11.43
C ILE A 134 -24.82 1.24 12.49
N HIS A 135 -25.62 0.68 13.40
CA HIS A 135 -26.02 1.31 14.64
C HIS A 135 -24.77 1.55 15.51
N ILE A 136 -24.15 2.71 15.34
CA ILE A 136 -23.25 3.26 16.36
C ILE A 136 -24.17 3.80 17.46
N ARG A 137 -24.34 3.03 18.53
CA ARG A 137 -24.91 3.54 19.79
C ARG A 137 -23.90 4.50 20.40
N PHE A 138 -24.09 5.80 20.19
CA PHE A 138 -23.57 6.82 21.09
C PHE A 138 -24.49 6.83 22.33
N LEU A 139 -23.96 6.37 23.46
CA LEU A 139 -24.49 6.75 24.78
C LEU A 139 -24.09 8.21 25.04
N PRO A 140 -25.03 9.13 25.28
CA PRO A 140 -24.68 10.44 25.79
C PRO A 140 -24.45 10.44 27.30
N LEU A 141 -23.53 11.31 27.73
CA LEU A 141 -23.34 11.84 29.08
C LEU A 141 -24.58 12.63 29.55
#